data_AF-A1HTM9-F1
#
_entry.id   AF-A1HTM9-F1
#
_cell.length_a   1.000
_cell.length_b   1.000
_cell.length_c   1.000
_cell.angle_alpha   90.00
_cell.angle_beta   90.00
_cell.angle_gamma   90.00
#
_symmetry.space_group_name_H-M   'P 1'
#
loop_
_entity.id
_entity.type
_entity.pdbx_description
1 polymer ?
#
loop_
_entity_poly.entity_id
_entity_poly.type
_entity_poly.pdbx_seq_one_letter_code
_entity_poly.pdbx_strand_id
1 'polypeptide(L)'
;MNYIAQINAFFDRLPSRPLSVHAVAMWCYLTHLANRAGWPRDGVVVREDTLRGVLGIGHGTFCRARAELAAAGLIAVLHGTGNRPPRYVLADLTQQAQKVATVNKDIHSQSLRDRLQSSLPS
;
A
#
# COMPACT_ATOMS: atom_id res chain seq x y z
N MET A 1 7.87 3.86 8.42
CA MET A 1 6.58 3.16 8.22
C MET A 1 6.43 2.12 9.32
N ASN A 2 5.23 1.93 9.90
CA ASN A 2 4.99 0.89 10.90
C ASN A 2 4.51 -0.39 10.19
N TYR A 3 5.23 -1.50 10.37
CA TYR A 3 4.94 -2.75 9.65
C TYR A 3 3.57 -3.34 9.97
N ILE A 4 3.18 -3.43 11.25
CA ILE A 4 1.90 -4.02 11.63
C ILE A 4 0.74 -3.16 11.13
N ALA A 5 0.83 -1.84 11.31
CA ALA A 5 -0.20 -0.93 10.81
C ALA A 5 -0.33 -0.98 9.28
N GLN A 6 0.79 -1.12 8.56
CA GLN A 6 0.81 -1.27 7.11
C GLN A 6 0.11 -2.57 6.67
N ILE A 7 0.35 -3.68 7.35
CA ILE A 7 -0.32 -4.96 7.09
C ILE A 7 -1.82 -4.86 7.36
N ASN A 8 -2.23 -4.30 8.50
CA ASN A 8 -3.64 -4.16 8.85
C ASN A 8 -4.38 -3.30 7.81
N ALA A 9 -3.82 -2.12 7.47
CA ALA A 9 -4.41 -1.24 6.46
C ALA A 9 -4.54 -1.91 5.07
N PHE A 10 -3.61 -2.81 4.72
CA PHE A 10 -3.72 -3.59 3.49
C PHE A 10 -4.89 -4.58 3.54
N PHE A 11 -5.01 -5.36 4.61
CA PHE A 11 -6.10 -6.33 4.75
C PHE A 11 -7.47 -5.67 4.91
N ASP A 12 -7.56 -4.53 5.60
CA ASP A 12 -8.80 -3.74 5.71
C ASP A 12 -9.31 -3.24 4.35
N ARG A 13 -8.40 -3.00 3.39
CA ARG A 13 -8.74 -2.56 2.04
C ARG A 13 -9.30 -3.68 1.16
N LEU A 14 -8.85 -4.93 1.35
CA LEU A 14 -9.15 -6.06 0.45
C LEU A 14 -10.66 -6.32 0.22
N PRO A 15 -11.56 -6.26 1.23
CA PRO A 15 -12.99 -6.49 1.01
C PRO A 15 -13.61 -5.54 -0.02
N SER A 16 -13.15 -4.29 -0.06
CA SER A 16 -13.63 -3.27 -0.99
C SER A 16 -12.91 -3.27 -2.35
N ARG A 17 -11.66 -3.76 -2.36
CA ARG A 17 -10.74 -3.72 -3.50
C ARG A 17 -9.95 -5.03 -3.52
N PRO A 18 -10.60 -6.12 -3.93
CA PRO A 18 -9.97 -7.43 -3.92
C PRO A 18 -8.78 -7.46 -4.89
N LEU A 19 -7.84 -8.34 -4.58
CA LEU A 19 -6.67 -8.61 -5.41
C LEU A 19 -6.57 -10.12 -5.66
N SER A 20 -5.90 -10.51 -6.73
CA SER A 20 -5.52 -11.90 -6.93
C SER A 20 -4.63 -12.41 -5.79
N VAL A 21 -4.72 -13.70 -5.48
CA VAL A 21 -3.89 -14.33 -4.45
C VAL A 21 -2.39 -14.13 -4.72
N HIS A 22 -1.99 -14.08 -5.99
CA HIS A 22 -0.61 -13.84 -6.39
C HIS A 22 -0.17 -12.39 -6.14
N ALA A 23 -1.05 -11.41 -6.37
CA ALA A 23 -0.78 -10.02 -6.02
C ALA A 23 -0.68 -9.83 -4.50
N VAL A 24 -1.56 -10.46 -3.72
CA VAL A 24 -1.47 -10.45 -2.26
C VAL A 24 -0.13 -11.03 -1.78
N ALA A 25 0.24 -12.22 -2.25
CA ALA A 25 1.49 -12.86 -1.87
C ALA A 25 2.73 -12.04 -2.27
N MET A 26 2.73 -11.47 -3.48
CA MET A 26 3.81 -10.60 -3.95
C MET A 26 3.94 -9.34 -3.09
N TRP A 27 2.82 -8.70 -2.74
CA TRP A 27 2.83 -7.53 -1.88
C TRP A 27 3.34 -7.87 -0.48
N CYS A 28 2.86 -8.95 0.15
CA CYS A 28 3.33 -9.39 1.46
C CYS A 28 4.84 -9.61 1.48
N TYR A 29 5.39 -10.26 0.46
CA TYR A 29 6.83 -10.51 0.38
C TYR A 29 7.64 -9.22 0.17
N LEU A 30 7.21 -8.31 -0.70
CA LEU A 30 7.86 -7.01 -0.89
C LEU A 30 7.83 -6.17 0.40
N THR A 31 6.70 -6.16 1.11
CA THR A 31 6.53 -5.48 2.40
C THR A 31 7.46 -6.08 3.46
N HIS A 32 7.59 -7.40 3.52
CA HIS A 32 8.55 -8.07 4.40
C HIS A 32 10.00 -7.64 4.10
N LEU A 33 10.41 -7.63 2.82
CA LEU A 33 11.73 -7.17 2.41
C LEU A 33 11.97 -5.70 2.80
N ALA A 34 10.97 -4.85 2.59
CA ALA A 34 11.08 -3.43 2.91
C ALA A 34 11.21 -3.20 4.41
N ASN A 35 10.43 -3.92 5.22
CA ASN A 35 10.56 -3.88 6.67
C ASN A 35 11.96 -4.31 7.13
N ARG A 36 12.48 -5.43 6.59
CA ARG A 36 13.84 -5.89 6.90
C ARG A 36 14.93 -4.90 6.49
N ALA A 37 14.72 -4.15 5.42
CA ALA A 37 15.64 -3.14 4.92
C ALA A 37 15.46 -1.75 5.57
N GLY A 38 14.57 -1.61 6.57
CA GLY A 38 14.34 -0.33 7.24
C GLY A 38 13.57 0.69 6.39
N TRP A 39 12.73 0.25 5.46
CA TRP A 39 11.90 1.09 4.59
C TRP A 39 12.69 2.07 3.71
N PRO A 40 13.53 1.56 2.78
CA PRO A 40 14.35 2.40 1.92
C PRO A 40 13.48 3.34 1.08
N ARG A 41 13.85 4.63 1.05
CA ARG A 41 13.14 5.67 0.29
C ARG A 41 13.04 5.36 -1.21
N ASP A 42 14.09 4.78 -1.76
CA ASP A 42 14.18 4.43 -3.19
C ASP A 42 13.57 3.05 -3.51
N GLY A 43 12.89 2.44 -2.55
CA GLY A 43 12.28 1.12 -2.68
C GLY A 43 13.25 -0.05 -2.50
N VAL A 44 12.67 -1.24 -2.43
CA VAL A 44 13.42 -2.50 -2.34
C VAL A 44 13.87 -2.97 -3.71
N VAL A 45 15.10 -3.47 -3.78
CA VAL A 45 15.69 -4.04 -4.98
C VAL A 45 15.51 -5.55 -4.95
N VAL A 46 14.77 -6.11 -5.91
CA VAL A 46 14.62 -7.56 -6.03
C VAL A 46 14.43 -7.95 -7.50
N ARG A 47 15.08 -9.04 -7.92
CA ARG A 47 14.97 -9.54 -9.29
C ARG A 47 13.63 -10.27 -9.48
N GLU A 48 13.13 -10.24 -10.71
CA GLU A 48 11.94 -11.01 -11.08
C GLU A 48 12.11 -12.50 -10.80
N ASP A 49 13.24 -13.11 -11.17
CA ASP A 49 13.48 -14.54 -10.93
C ASP A 49 13.43 -14.92 -9.45
N THR A 50 13.91 -14.03 -8.58
CA THR A 50 13.80 -14.22 -7.12
C THR A 50 12.34 -14.19 -6.68
N LEU A 51 11.55 -13.22 -7.13
CA LEU A 51 10.13 -13.14 -6.80
C LEU A 51 9.36 -14.35 -7.33
N ARG A 52 9.60 -14.75 -8.59
CA ARG A 52 8.96 -15.91 -9.19
C ARG A 52 9.32 -17.20 -8.47
N GLY A 53 10.60 -17.38 -8.10
CA GLY A 53 11.08 -18.53 -7.36
C GLY A 53 10.45 -18.64 -5.97
N VAL A 54 10.41 -17.53 -5.21
CA VAL A 54 9.80 -17.51 -3.87
C VAL A 54 8.29 -17.75 -3.92
N LEU A 55 7.61 -17.18 -4.92
CA LEU A 55 6.16 -17.29 -5.05
C LEU A 55 5.71 -18.56 -5.77
N GLY A 56 6.62 -19.31 -6.39
CA GLY A 56 6.29 -20.51 -7.19
C GLY A 56 5.42 -20.20 -8.41
N ILE A 57 5.60 -19.04 -9.05
CA ILE A 57 4.74 -18.59 -10.16
C ILE A 57 5.49 -18.41 -11.49
N GLY A 58 4.78 -18.63 -12.60
CA GLY A 58 5.28 -18.37 -13.94
C GLY A 58 5.33 -16.87 -14.30
N HIS A 59 6.03 -16.54 -15.39
CA HIS A 59 6.22 -15.16 -15.87
C HIS A 59 4.91 -14.41 -16.11
N GLY A 60 3.95 -15.03 -16.81
CA GLY A 60 2.66 -14.38 -17.10
C GLY A 60 1.88 -14.03 -15.83
N THR A 61 1.89 -14.92 -14.82
CA THR A 61 1.25 -14.68 -13.53
C THR A 61 1.95 -13.57 -12.76
N PHE A 62 3.29 -13.55 -12.78
CA PHE A 62 4.08 -12.48 -12.18
C PHE A 62 3.76 -11.12 -12.81
N CYS A 63 3.73 -11.02 -14.14
CA CYS A 63 3.42 -9.78 -14.84
C CYS A 63 2.02 -9.25 -14.49
N ARG A 64 1.01 -10.13 -14.43
CA ARG A 64 -0.34 -9.77 -14.00
C ARG A 64 -0.38 -9.28 -12.55
N ALA A 65 0.21 -10.04 -11.62
CA ALA A 65 0.24 -9.66 -10.21
C ALA A 65 0.94 -8.31 -9.99
N ARG A 66 2.06 -8.07 -10.67
CA ARG A 66 2.79 -6.79 -10.63
C ARG A 66 1.96 -5.64 -11.19
N ALA A 67 1.32 -5.84 -12.35
CA ALA A 67 0.49 -4.82 -12.97
C ALA A 67 -0.74 -4.49 -12.11
N GLU A 68 -1.35 -5.50 -11.51
CA GLU A 68 -2.48 -5.36 -10.60
C GLU A 68 -2.12 -4.52 -9.36
N LEU A 69 -0.99 -4.80 -8.71
CA LEU A 69 -0.50 -4.01 -7.58
C LEU A 69 -0.18 -2.56 -7.97
N ALA A 70 0.39 -2.35 -9.16
CA ALA A 70 0.70 -1.02 -9.68
C ALA A 70 -0.58 -0.23 -9.99
N ALA A 71 -1.55 -0.83 -10.66
CA ALA A 71 -2.86 -0.23 -10.95
C ALA A 71 -3.64 0.07 -9.65
N ALA A 72 -3.49 -0.76 -8.63
CA ALA A 72 -4.06 -0.56 -7.30
C ALA A 72 -3.39 0.57 -6.50
N GLY A 73 -2.27 1.14 -6.98
CA GLY A 73 -1.50 2.18 -6.30
C GLY A 73 -0.75 1.67 -5.07
N LEU A 74 -0.52 0.35 -4.97
CA LEU A 74 0.13 -0.27 -3.80
C LEU A 74 1.64 -0.33 -3.94
N ILE A 75 2.14 -0.38 -5.18
CA ILE A 75 3.56 -0.31 -5.50
C ILE A 75 3.79 0.64 -6.68
N ALA A 76 4.97 1.25 -6.71
CA ALA A 76 5.55 1.82 -7.91
C ALA A 76 6.77 0.99 -8.32
N VAL A 77 6.85 0.66 -9.62
CA VAL A 77 7.96 -0.11 -10.19
C VAL A 77 8.89 0.86 -10.91
N LEU A 78 10.11 1.01 -10.40
CA LEU A 78 11.15 1.83 -11.02
C LEU A 78 12.14 0.91 -11.73
N HIS A 79 12.16 1.00 -13.06
CA HIS A 79 13.14 0.27 -13.87
C HIS A 79 14.49 1.01 -13.79
N GLY A 80 15.54 0.29 -13.42
CA GLY A 80 16.90 0.84 -13.46
C GLY A 80 17.37 1.04 -14.90
N THR A 81 18.39 1.88 -15.09
CA THR A 81 19.11 1.97 -16.36
C THR A 81 20.00 0.74 -16.55
N GLY A 82 20.02 0.17 -17.76
CA GLY A 82 20.83 -0.99 -18.12
C GLY A 82 20.40 -2.28 -17.40
N ASN A 83 21.38 -3.08 -16.92
CA ASN A 83 21.15 -4.38 -16.28
C ASN A 83 20.82 -4.30 -14.77
N ARG A 84 20.36 -3.13 -14.29
CA ARG A 84 20.02 -2.96 -12.88
C ARG A 84 18.65 -3.60 -12.59
N PRO A 85 18.52 -4.43 -11.54
CA PRO A 85 17.23 -4.97 -11.14
C PRO A 85 16.22 -3.86 -10.83
N PRO A 86 14.91 -4.11 -11.03
CA PRO A 86 13.87 -3.15 -10.73
C PRO A 86 13.82 -2.86 -9.22
N ARG A 87 13.43 -1.63 -8.91
CA ARG A 87 13.10 -1.18 -7.55
C ARG A 87 11.59 -1.14 -7.37
N TYR A 88 11.14 -1.55 -6.20
CA TYR A 88 9.74 -1.55 -5.82
C TYR A 88 9.55 -0.60 -4.63
N VAL A 89 8.84 0.51 -4.87
CA VAL A 89 8.47 1.46 -3.81
C VAL A 89 7.08 1.10 -3.34
N LEU A 90 6.91 0.84 -2.05
CA LEU A 90 5.62 0.54 -1.43
C LEU A 90 4.91 1.83 -1.05
N ALA A 91 3.61 1.92 -1.33
CA ALA A 91 2.78 3.00 -0.84
C ALA A 91 2.61 2.89 0.69
N ASP A 92 2.72 4.01 1.40
CA ASP A 92 2.40 4.06 2.83
C ASP A 92 0.86 4.09 2.99
N LEU A 93 0.29 2.96 3.40
CA LEU A 93 -1.15 2.81 3.58
C LEU A 93 -1.61 3.39 4.91
N THR A 94 -0.70 3.56 5.86
CA THR A 94 -1.02 4.18 7.15
C THR A 94 -1.33 5.66 6.96
N GLN A 95 -0.56 6.37 6.13
CA GLN A 95 -0.86 7.77 5.80
C GLN A 95 -2.18 7.96 5.05
N GLN A 96 -2.58 6.99 4.22
CA GLN A 96 -3.88 7.02 3.55
C GLN A 96 -5.03 6.84 4.54
N ALA A 97 -4.89 5.91 5.49
CA ALA A 97 -5.86 5.73 6.58
C ALA A 97 -5.93 6.96 7.50
N GLN A 98 -4.80 7.58 7.82
CA GLN A 98 -4.74 8.82 8.61
C GLN A 98 -5.47 9.97 7.92
N LYS A 99 -5.31 10.17 6.60
CA LYS A 99 -6.04 11.24 5.87
C LYS A 99 -7.56 11.08 5.99
N VAL A 100 -8.08 9.87 5.83
CA VAL A 100 -9.51 9.61 5.96
C VAL A 100 -9.98 9.80 7.41
N ALA A 101 -9.19 9.35 8.39
CA ALA A 101 -9.50 9.52 9.80
C ALA A 101 -9.52 11.01 10.24
N THR A 102 -8.59 11.81 9.72
CA THR A 102 -8.56 13.27 9.99
C THR A 102 -9.76 13.96 9.37
N VAL A 103 -10.08 13.70 8.10
CA VAL A 103 -11.28 14.25 7.45
C VAL A 103 -12.56 13.90 8.21
N ASN A 104 -12.69 12.66 8.69
CA ASN A 104 -13.87 12.26 9.47
C ASN A 104 -13.96 12.95 10.84
N LYS A 105 -12.82 13.20 11.51
CA LYS A 105 -12.79 14.00 12.75
C LYS A 105 -13.14 15.46 12.51
N ASP A 106 -12.70 16.01 11.39
CA ASP A 106 -13.00 17.39 10.99
C ASP A 106 -14.49 17.55 10.70
N ILE A 107 -15.10 16.63 9.95
CA ILE A 107 -16.54 16.60 9.69
C ILE A 107 -17.34 16.51 11.00
N HIS A 108 -16.94 15.63 11.92
CA HIS A 108 -17.63 15.46 13.20
C HIS A 108 -17.52 16.73 14.08
N SER A 109 -16.32 17.31 14.17
CA SER A 109 -16.11 18.52 14.96
C SER A 109 -16.79 19.75 14.36
N GLN A 110 -16.89 19.85 13.04
CA GLN A 110 -17.63 20.91 12.34
C GLN A 110 -19.14 20.77 12.53
N SER A 111 -19.67 19.54 12.44
CA SER A 111 -21.08 19.24 12.76
C SER A 111 -21.47 19.57 14.21
N LEU A 112 -20.57 19.33 15.17
CA LEU A 112 -20.77 19.71 16.57
C LEU A 112 -20.79 21.23 16.76
N ARG A 113 -19.95 21.98 16.05
CA ARG A 113 -19.93 23.45 16.09
C ARG A 113 -21.22 24.04 15.52
N ASP A 114 -21.68 23.55 14.37
CA ASP A 114 -22.91 24.02 13.72
C ASP A 114 -24.14 23.80 14.62
N ARG A 115 -24.19 22.67 15.34
CA ARG A 115 -25.26 22.38 16.31
C ARG A 115 -25.24 23.33 17.50
N LEU A 116 -24.05 23.61 18.06
CA LEU A 116 -23.91 24.54 19.18
C LEU A 116 -24.28 25.97 18.76
N GLN A 117 -23.93 26.40 17.55
CA GLN A 117 -24.31 27.71 17.02
C GLN A 117 -25.81 27.83 16.70
N SER A 118 -26.49 26.75 16.31
CA SER A 118 -27.95 26.75 16.11
C SER A 118 -28.78 26.79 17.42
N SER A 119 -28.14 26.61 18.58
CA SER A 119 -28.81 26.53 19.90
C SER A 119 -28.76 27.82 20.73
N LEU A 120 -28.13 28.89 20.23
CA LEU A 120 -28.08 30.19 20.91
C LEU A 120 -29.30 31.04 20.48
N PRO A 121 -30.14 31.52 21.41
CA PRO A 121 -31.23 32.43 21.09
C PRO A 121 -30.70 33.81 20.67
N SER A 122 -31.41 34.46 19.75
CA SER A 122 -31.12 35.79 19.20
C SER A 122 -31.27 36.92 20.23
#